data_AF-A0A920U2C7-F1
#
_entry.id   AF-A0A920U2C7-F1
#
_cell.length_a   1.000
_cell.length_b   1.000
_cell.length_c   1.000
_cell.angle_alpha   90.00
_cell.angle_beta   90.00
_cell.angle_gamma   90.00
#
_symmetry.space_group_name_H-M   'P 1'
#
loop_
_entity.id
_entity.type
_entity.pdbx_description
1 polymer ?
#
loop_
_entity_poly.entity_id
_entity_poly.type
_entity_poly.pdbx_seq_one_letter_code
_entity_poly.pdbx_strand_id
1 'polypeptide(L)'
;MFTEAVERITESRFFFNNTAHDILAIGKAMMLGELEYRKENHDLAFSHLEQAVGLNDELYYTEPWAWMHPPRHALGALLLEQGRISEAEAVYRADLGIDESLSRPSQHPDNVWSLHGYVECLERSGKLDRARSIRERLDVVLLRSDQKITSSCACRTRF
;
A
#
# COMPACT_ATOMS: atom_id res chain seq x y z
N MET A 1 -8.82 10.52 21.39
CA MET A 1 -9.06 9.06 21.36
C MET A 1 -7.90 8.23 20.80
N PHE A 2 -7.38 8.45 19.57
CA PHE A 2 -6.17 7.74 19.08
C PHE A 2 -4.86 8.37 19.58
N THR A 3 -4.64 9.66 19.34
CA THR A 3 -3.39 10.36 19.71
C THR A 3 -3.11 10.30 21.21
N GLU A 4 -4.11 10.54 22.03
CA GLU A 4 -4.03 10.40 23.49
C GLU A 4 -3.69 8.97 23.95
N ALA A 5 -4.06 7.94 23.17
CA ALA A 5 -3.72 6.56 23.49
C ALA A 5 -2.26 6.26 23.13
N VAL A 6 -1.77 6.81 22.01
CA VAL A 6 -0.35 6.71 21.62
C VAL A 6 0.54 7.36 22.68
N GLU A 7 0.17 8.53 23.20
CA GLU A 7 0.92 9.24 24.25
C GLU A 7 1.06 8.46 25.57
N ARG A 8 0.21 7.44 25.80
CA ARG A 8 0.29 6.58 27.00
C ARG A 8 1.28 5.42 26.83
N ILE A 9 1.79 5.20 25.62
CA ILE A 9 2.76 4.16 25.33
C ILE A 9 4.14 4.70 25.72
N THR A 10 4.91 3.90 26.46
CA THR A 10 6.27 4.30 26.82
C THR A 10 7.19 4.23 25.60
N GLU A 11 8.15 5.14 25.48
CA GLU A 11 9.16 5.11 24.40
C GLU A 11 9.97 3.80 24.38
N SER A 12 10.09 3.14 25.54
CA SER A 12 10.72 1.83 25.70
C SER A 12 9.92 0.65 25.15
N ARG A 13 8.73 0.87 24.58
CA ARG A 13 7.93 -0.20 23.99
C ARG A 13 8.40 -0.48 22.57
N PHE A 14 9.10 -1.60 22.39
CA PHE A 14 9.57 -2.07 21.09
C PHE A 14 8.80 -3.29 20.58
N PHE A 15 8.73 -3.41 19.27
CA PHE A 15 8.46 -4.63 18.55
C PHE A 15 9.74 -5.00 17.77
N PHE A 16 10.50 -5.95 18.31
CA PHE A 16 11.87 -6.24 17.90
C PHE A 16 12.72 -4.96 17.84
N ASN A 17 13.09 -4.50 16.64
CA ASN A 17 13.99 -3.37 16.43
C ASN A 17 13.27 -2.04 16.17
N ASN A 18 11.94 -2.04 16.10
CA ASN A 18 11.13 -0.84 15.82
C ASN A 18 10.38 -0.41 17.07
N THR A 19 10.25 0.90 17.31
CA THR A 19 9.42 1.37 18.42
C THR A 19 7.95 1.21 18.09
N ALA A 20 7.10 1.04 19.11
CA ALA A 20 5.66 1.06 18.92
C ALA A 20 5.17 2.40 18.35
N HIS A 21 5.87 3.50 18.64
CA HIS A 21 5.54 4.83 18.11
C HIS A 21 5.76 4.90 16.60
N ASP A 22 6.88 4.40 16.08
CA ASP A 22 7.18 4.41 14.65
C ASP A 22 6.15 3.58 13.88
N ILE A 23 5.81 2.40 14.41
CA ILE A 23 4.79 1.53 13.80
C ILE A 23 3.41 2.21 13.80
N LEU A 24 3.02 2.84 14.91
CA LEU A 24 1.72 3.51 15.01
C LEU A 24 1.68 4.83 14.21
N ALA A 25 2.82 5.44 13.90
CA ALA A 25 2.90 6.60 13.04
C ALA A 25 2.46 6.27 11.60
N ILE A 26 2.77 5.08 11.10
CA ILE A 26 2.28 4.57 9.81
C ILE A 26 0.76 4.51 9.82
N GLY A 27 0.18 3.84 10.82
CA GLY A 27 -1.28 3.72 10.95
C GLY A 27 -1.98 5.07 11.07
N LYS A 28 -1.38 6.02 11.80
CA LYS A 28 -1.89 7.40 11.90
C LYS A 28 -1.91 8.09 10.54
N ALA A 29 -0.81 8.02 9.79
CA ALA A 29 -0.69 8.64 8.48
C ALA A 29 -1.67 8.01 7.46
N MET A 30 -1.81 6.68 7.45
CA MET A 30 -2.81 5.99 6.62
C MET A 30 -4.23 6.45 6.94
N MET A 31 -4.61 6.45 8.22
CA MET A 31 -5.94 6.86 8.67
C MET A 31 -6.25 8.31 8.28
N LEU A 32 -5.30 9.23 8.48
CA LEU A 32 -5.47 10.63 8.09
C LEU A 32 -5.57 10.79 6.57
N GLY A 33 -4.76 10.05 5.81
CA GLY A 33 -4.81 10.05 4.35
C GLY A 33 -6.18 9.63 3.82
N GLU A 34 -6.71 8.50 4.30
CA GLU A 34 -8.04 8.04 3.91
C GLU A 34 -9.15 8.99 4.37
N LEU A 35 -9.05 9.55 5.59
CA LEU A 35 -10.02 10.51 6.10
C LEU A 35 -10.08 11.78 5.25
N GLU A 36 -8.93 12.38 4.95
CA GLU A 36 -8.84 13.60 4.14
C GLU A 36 -9.26 13.32 2.69
N TYR A 37 -8.98 12.13 2.17
CA TYR A 37 -9.47 11.72 0.85
C TYR A 37 -11.00 11.75 0.79
N ARG A 38 -11.67 11.27 1.84
CA ARG A 38 -13.15 11.29 1.94
C ARG A 38 -13.73 12.68 2.17
N LYS A 39 -12.94 13.61 2.69
CA LYS A 39 -13.30 15.03 2.76
C LYS A 39 -13.05 15.78 1.45
N GLU A 40 -12.60 15.09 0.40
CA GLU A 40 -12.22 15.67 -0.90
C GLU A 40 -10.97 16.57 -0.84
N ASN A 41 -10.22 16.52 0.27
CA ASN A 41 -8.94 17.20 0.43
C ASN A 41 -7.80 16.37 -0.19
N HIS A 42 -7.87 16.15 -1.51
CA HIS A 42 -7.03 15.15 -2.19
C HIS A 42 -5.53 15.40 -2.04
N ASP A 43 -5.06 16.63 -2.13
CA ASP A 43 -3.62 16.92 -1.98
C ASP A 43 -3.10 16.54 -0.59
N LEU A 44 -3.85 16.89 0.45
CA LEU A 44 -3.49 16.54 1.83
C LEU A 44 -3.59 15.02 2.06
N ALA A 45 -4.59 14.39 1.45
CA ALA A 45 -4.77 12.94 1.51
C ALA A 45 -3.56 12.20 0.94
N PHE A 46 -3.13 12.58 -0.26
CA PHE A 46 -1.99 11.94 -0.90
C PHE A 46 -0.69 12.22 -0.15
N SER A 47 -0.50 13.43 0.39
CA SER A 47 0.65 13.73 1.25
C SER A 47 0.73 12.82 2.47
N HIS A 48 -0.41 12.56 3.15
CA HIS A 48 -0.44 11.62 4.28
C HIS A 48 -0.20 10.16 3.87
N LEU A 49 -0.72 9.73 2.72
CA LEU A 49 -0.51 8.36 2.22
C LEU A 49 0.94 8.13 1.79
N GLU A 50 1.55 9.11 1.12
CA GLU A 50 2.98 9.10 0.78
C GLU A 50 3.85 9.09 2.04
N GLN A 51 3.48 9.88 3.07
CA GLN A 51 4.14 9.84 4.38
C GLN A 51 4.03 8.44 5.01
N ALA A 52 2.85 7.80 4.95
CA ALA A 52 2.68 6.45 5.48
C ALA A 52 3.59 5.44 4.80
N VAL A 53 3.74 5.53 3.47
CA VAL A 53 4.67 4.71 2.70
C VAL A 53 6.11 4.96 3.13
N GLY A 54 6.54 6.23 3.24
CA GLY A 54 7.89 6.58 3.68
C GLY A 54 8.20 6.04 5.08
N LEU A 55 7.29 6.24 6.05
CA LEU A 55 7.45 5.70 7.40
C LEU A 55 7.54 4.17 7.42
N ASN A 56 6.79 3.49 6.56
CA ASN A 56 6.85 2.03 6.45
C ASN A 56 8.19 1.54 5.85
N ASP A 57 8.71 2.26 4.85
CA ASP A 57 9.97 1.92 4.20
C ASP A 57 11.20 2.20 5.09
N GLU A 58 11.07 3.12 6.07
CA GLU A 58 12.09 3.44 7.07
C GLU A 58 12.16 2.44 8.23
N LEU A 59 11.16 1.57 8.40
CA LEU A 59 11.20 0.56 9.45
C LEU A 59 12.37 -0.41 9.24
N TYR A 60 13.01 -0.78 10.34
CA TYR A 60 13.96 -1.89 10.33
C TYR A 60 13.24 -3.17 9.94
N TYR A 61 13.86 -3.94 9.04
CA TYR A 61 13.34 -5.26 8.69
C TYR A 61 13.24 -6.17 9.92
N THR A 62 12.09 -6.81 10.09
CA THR A 62 11.81 -7.81 11.12
C THR A 62 10.99 -8.96 10.53
N GLU A 63 11.16 -10.17 11.07
CA GLU A 63 10.31 -11.32 10.75
C GLU A 63 9.62 -11.80 12.04
N PRO A 64 8.29 -11.63 12.19
CA PRO A 64 7.35 -11.07 11.21
C PRO A 64 7.48 -9.55 11.03
N TRP A 65 6.92 -9.03 9.92
CA TRP A 65 6.94 -7.59 9.62
C TRP A 65 6.29 -6.77 10.74
N ALA A 66 6.94 -5.68 11.10
CA ALA A 66 6.44 -4.73 12.10
C ALA A 66 5.09 -4.11 11.68
N TRP A 67 4.88 -3.93 10.38
CA TRP A 67 3.59 -3.50 9.82
C TRP A 67 3.18 -4.45 8.69
N MET A 68 2.11 -5.21 8.89
CA MET A 68 1.71 -6.28 7.98
C MET A 68 0.89 -5.83 6.76
N HIS A 69 0.40 -4.59 6.74
CA HIS A 69 -0.48 -4.10 5.68
C HIS A 69 0.15 -2.94 4.91
N PRO A 70 0.85 -3.18 3.79
CA PRO A 70 1.58 -2.15 3.06
C PRO A 70 0.68 -0.94 2.73
N PRO A 71 1.04 0.29 3.17
CA PRO A 71 0.26 1.51 2.87
C PRO A 71 0.11 1.77 1.36
N ARG A 72 1.00 1.18 0.56
CA ARG A 72 1.03 1.23 -0.90
C ARG A 72 -0.28 0.75 -1.54
N HIS A 73 -1.03 -0.14 -0.92
CA HIS A 73 -2.34 -0.56 -1.44
C HIS A 73 -3.35 0.58 -1.44
N ALA A 74 -3.47 1.29 -0.32
CA ALA A 74 -4.37 2.44 -0.19
C ALA A 74 -3.94 3.56 -1.14
N LEU A 75 -2.65 3.90 -1.14
CA LEU A 75 -2.10 4.93 -2.04
C LEU A 75 -2.37 4.59 -3.51
N GLY A 76 -1.97 3.40 -3.96
CA GLY A 76 -2.15 2.98 -5.36
C GLY A 76 -3.63 2.90 -5.78
N ALA A 77 -4.51 2.45 -4.89
CA ALA A 77 -5.94 2.32 -5.20
C ALA A 77 -6.59 3.69 -5.37
N LEU A 78 -6.26 4.65 -4.51
CA LEU A 78 -6.81 6.01 -4.55
C LEU A 78 -6.21 6.83 -5.70
N LEU A 79 -4.94 6.60 -6.05
CA LEU A 79 -4.34 7.14 -7.27
C LEU A 79 -5.08 6.66 -8.53
N LEU A 80 -5.39 5.36 -8.62
CA LEU A 80 -6.19 4.80 -9.72
C LEU A 80 -7.60 5.40 -9.77
N GLU A 81 -8.24 5.59 -8.60
CA GLU A 81 -9.56 6.21 -8.52
C GLU A 81 -9.57 7.64 -9.09
N GLN A 82 -8.48 8.38 -8.91
CA GLN A 82 -8.27 9.73 -9.45
C GLN A 82 -7.72 9.75 -10.89
N GLY A 83 -7.55 8.59 -11.52
CA GLY A 83 -6.99 8.49 -12.88
C GLY A 83 -5.48 8.77 -12.97
N ARG A 84 -4.77 8.85 -11.84
CA ARG A 84 -3.31 9.03 -11.74
C ARG A 84 -2.58 7.71 -12.01
N ILE A 85 -2.79 7.16 -13.22
CA ILE A 85 -2.41 5.79 -13.59
C ILE A 85 -0.89 5.56 -13.50
N SER A 86 -0.08 6.49 -14.00
CA SER A 86 1.39 6.33 -14.01
C SER A 86 1.98 6.29 -12.60
N GLU A 87 1.41 7.06 -11.68
CA GLU A 87 1.85 7.10 -10.29
C GLU A 87 1.43 5.85 -9.55
N ALA A 88 0.19 5.38 -9.77
CA ALA A 88 -0.27 4.10 -9.24
C ALA A 88 0.59 2.93 -9.75
N GLU A 89 0.95 2.93 -11.05
CA GLU A 89 1.82 1.91 -11.63
C GLU A 89 3.17 1.85 -10.90
N ALA A 90 3.78 3.00 -10.58
CA ALA A 90 5.03 3.06 -9.83
C ALA A 90 4.88 2.49 -8.42
N VAL A 91 3.78 2.81 -7.73
CA VAL A 91 3.50 2.29 -6.38
C VAL A 91 3.42 0.76 -6.37
N TYR A 92 2.72 0.16 -7.33
CA TYR A 92 2.61 -1.31 -7.40
C TYR A 92 3.88 -1.99 -7.88
N ARG A 93 4.63 -1.37 -8.80
CA ARG A 93 5.92 -1.93 -9.26
C ARG A 93 6.93 -2.00 -8.12
N ALA A 94 6.99 -0.96 -7.29
CA ALA A 94 7.79 -0.94 -6.08
C ALA A 94 7.39 -2.07 -5.13
N ASP A 95 6.09 -2.15 -4.80
CA ASP A 95 5.56 -3.16 -3.87
C ASP A 95 5.85 -4.59 -4.34
N LEU A 96 5.65 -4.88 -5.63
CA LEU A 96 5.85 -6.21 -6.21
C LEU A 96 7.32 -6.58 -6.43
N GLY A 97 8.27 -5.68 -6.18
CA GLY A 97 9.68 -5.88 -6.47
C GLY A 97 9.98 -5.99 -7.97
N ILE A 98 9.18 -5.31 -8.81
CA ILE A 98 9.38 -5.23 -10.26
C ILE A 98 10.46 -4.20 -10.62
N ASP A 99 10.70 -3.24 -9.74
CA ASP A 99 11.86 -2.38 -9.75
C ASP A 99 12.65 -2.50 -8.46
N GLU A 100 13.80 -1.83 -8.43
CA GLU A 100 14.75 -1.89 -7.32
C GLU A 100 14.54 -0.75 -6.30
N SER A 101 13.35 -0.13 -6.29
CA SER A 101 13.08 1.00 -5.37
C SER A 101 13.03 0.58 -3.90
N LEU A 102 12.59 -0.65 -3.63
CA LEU A 102 12.53 -1.21 -2.28
C LEU A 102 13.62 -2.25 -2.08
N SER A 103 14.15 -2.29 -0.85
CA SER A 103 15.02 -3.37 -0.42
C SER A 103 14.29 -4.72 -0.55
N ARG A 104 14.98 -5.79 -0.93
CA ARG A 104 14.36 -7.10 -1.15
C ARG A 104 13.43 -7.57 -0.01
N PRO A 105 13.79 -7.38 1.28
CA PRO A 105 12.91 -7.77 2.39
C PRO A 105 11.61 -6.95 2.50
N SER A 106 11.54 -5.77 1.87
CA SER A 106 10.37 -4.89 1.82
C SER A 106 9.53 -5.07 0.55
N GLN A 107 9.92 -6.02 -0.33
CA GLN A 107 9.16 -6.36 -1.52
C GLN A 107 8.15 -7.47 -1.19
N HIS A 108 6.98 -7.38 -1.79
CA HIS A 108 5.86 -8.31 -1.64
C HIS A 108 5.55 -9.03 -2.97
N PRO A 109 6.41 -9.96 -3.43
CA PRO A 109 6.09 -10.79 -4.58
C PRO A 109 4.75 -11.51 -4.35
N ASP A 110 3.93 -11.57 -5.40
CA ASP A 110 2.62 -12.25 -5.37
C ASP A 110 1.59 -11.62 -4.44
N ASN A 111 1.79 -10.38 -3.98
CA ASN A 111 0.75 -9.65 -3.28
C ASN A 111 -0.45 -9.42 -4.21
N VAL A 112 -1.54 -10.11 -3.90
CA VAL A 112 -2.74 -10.17 -4.75
C VAL A 112 -3.35 -8.79 -5.01
N TRP A 113 -3.31 -7.90 -4.02
CA TRP A 113 -3.87 -6.56 -4.08
C TRP A 113 -3.05 -5.67 -5.02
N SER A 114 -1.72 -5.72 -4.89
CA SER A 114 -0.81 -5.00 -5.79
C SER A 114 -0.78 -5.56 -7.20
N LEU A 115 -0.86 -6.89 -7.36
CA LEU A 115 -1.00 -7.53 -8.68
C LEU A 115 -2.27 -7.06 -9.40
N HIS A 116 -3.40 -7.03 -8.69
CA HIS A 116 -4.67 -6.54 -9.24
C HIS A 116 -4.54 -5.09 -9.71
N GLY A 117 -4.03 -4.21 -8.84
CA GLY A 117 -3.84 -2.80 -9.18
C GLY A 117 -2.86 -2.58 -10.33
N TYR A 118 -1.76 -3.34 -10.37
CA TYR A 118 -0.77 -3.21 -11.43
C TYR A 118 -1.30 -3.65 -12.80
N VAL A 119 -2.02 -4.78 -12.84
CA VAL A 119 -2.69 -5.24 -14.06
C VAL A 119 -3.64 -4.17 -14.59
N GLU A 120 -4.45 -3.57 -13.71
CA GLU A 120 -5.36 -2.49 -14.11
C GLU A 120 -4.62 -1.26 -14.65
N CYS A 121 -3.48 -0.88 -14.03
CA CYS A 121 -2.64 0.20 -14.55
C CYS A 121 -2.12 -0.10 -15.96
N LEU A 122 -1.66 -1.33 -16.20
CA LEU A 122 -1.12 -1.75 -17.49
C LEU A 122 -2.21 -1.73 -18.58
N GLU A 123 -3.42 -2.18 -18.26
CA GLU A 123 -4.56 -2.16 -19.19
C GLU A 123 -4.98 -0.73 -19.55
N ARG A 124 -5.15 0.13 -18.53
CA ARG A 124 -5.51 1.55 -18.76
C ARG A 124 -4.41 2.31 -19.51
N SER A 125 -3.16 1.89 -19.38
CA SER A 125 -2.02 2.46 -20.10
C SER A 125 -1.77 1.83 -21.49
N GLY A 126 -2.59 0.87 -21.92
CA GLY A 126 -2.46 0.20 -23.23
C GLY A 126 -1.30 -0.81 -23.33
N LYS A 127 -0.65 -1.17 -22.21
CA LYS A 127 0.49 -2.11 -22.15
C LYS A 127 -0.02 -3.57 -22.09
N LEU A 128 -0.82 -3.97 -23.09
CA LEU A 128 -1.64 -5.19 -23.04
C LEU A 128 -0.82 -6.49 -22.96
N ASP A 129 0.32 -6.58 -23.63
CA ASP A 129 1.17 -7.79 -23.59
C ASP A 129 1.73 -8.02 -22.18
N ARG A 130 2.17 -6.95 -21.52
CA ARG A 130 2.62 -7.02 -20.13
C ARG A 130 1.46 -7.30 -19.17
N ALA A 131 0.30 -6.69 -19.41
CA ALA A 131 -0.90 -6.94 -18.63
C ALA A 131 -1.29 -8.42 -18.65
N ARG A 132 -1.22 -9.07 -19.83
CA ARG A 132 -1.49 -10.52 -19.98
C ARG A 132 -0.55 -11.36 -19.12
N SER A 133 0.76 -11.12 -19.19
CA SER A 133 1.75 -11.87 -18.41
C SER A 133 1.55 -11.71 -16.91
N ILE A 134 1.28 -10.49 -16.42
CA ILE A 134 1.02 -10.27 -14.99
C ILE A 134 -0.34 -10.85 -14.58
N ARG A 135 -1.34 -10.83 -15.47
CA ARG A 135 -2.66 -11.41 -15.20
C ARG A 135 -2.60 -12.92 -14.98
N GLU A 136 -1.79 -13.65 -15.76
CA GLU A 136 -1.58 -15.09 -15.52
C GLU A 136 -1.08 -15.36 -14.10
N ARG A 137 -0.18 -14.50 -13.59
CA ARG A 137 0.30 -14.57 -12.21
C ARG A 137 -0.79 -14.21 -11.20
N LEU A 138 -1.57 -13.15 -11.46
CA LEU A 138 -2.71 -12.75 -10.63
C LEU A 138 -3.75 -13.86 -10.53
N ASP A 139 -4.09 -14.52 -11.63
CA ASP A 139 -5.09 -15.59 -11.67
C ASP A 139 -4.69 -16.76 -10.76
N VAL A 140 -3.42 -17.15 -10.77
CA VAL A 140 -2.88 -18.19 -9.87
C VAL A 140 -3.01 -17.80 -8.40
N VAL A 141 -2.72 -16.54 -8.05
CA VAL A 141 -2.83 -16.06 -6.67
C VAL A 141 -4.30 -15.93 -6.23
N LEU A 142 -5.19 -15.51 -7.13
CA LEU A 142 -6.62 -15.38 -6.87
C LEU A 142 -7.28 -16.72 -6.53
N LEU A 143 -6.78 -17.85 -7.05
CA LEU A 143 -7.26 -19.19 -6.67
C LEU A 143 -7.10 -19.51 -5.18
N ARG A 144 -6.25 -18.76 -4.46
CA ARG A 144 -6.03 -18.90 -3.01
C ARG A 144 -6.88 -17.93 -2.18
N SER A 145 -7.65 -17.07 -2.82
CA SER A 145 -8.49 -16.09 -2.15
C SER A 145 -9.89 -16.65 -1.91
N ASP A 146 -10.33 -16.66 -0.66
CA ASP A 146 -11.70 -17.04 -0.30
C ASP A 146 -12.74 -16.01 -0.75
N GLN A 147 -12.29 -14.77 -1.02
CA GLN A 147 -13.14 -13.67 -1.44
C GLN A 147 -12.76 -13.17 -2.83
N LYS A 148 -13.76 -12.67 -3.55
CA LYS A 148 -13.53 -12.01 -4.83
C LYS A 148 -12.86 -10.66 -4.59
N ILE A 149 -11.65 -10.52 -5.09
CA ILE A 149 -10.91 -9.26 -5.09
C ILE A 149 -11.29 -8.48 -6.35
N THR A 150 -11.81 -7.27 -6.18
CA THR A 150 -12.30 -6.41 -7.27
C THR A 150 -11.52 -5.10 -7.42
N SER A 151 -10.70 -4.77 -6.42
CA SER A 151 -9.84 -3.59 -6.38
C SER A 151 -8.58 -3.92 -5.59
N SER A 152 -7.54 -3.09 -5.71
CA SER A 152 -6.32 -3.19 -4.91
C SER A 152 -6.47 -2.70 -3.46
N CYS A 153 -7.51 -1.93 -3.13
CA CYS A 153 -7.92 -1.66 -1.75
C CYS A 153 -9.45 -1.45 -1.70
N ALA A 154 -10.09 -1.89 -0.62
CA ALA A 154 -11.48 -1.54 -0.29
C ALA A 154 -11.68 -0.02 -0.07
N CYS A 155 -10.58 0.72 0.12
CA CYS A 155 -10.50 2.17 0.10
C CYS A 155 -11.05 2.77 -1.19
N ARG A 156 -10.94 2.06 -2.32
CA ARG A 156 -11.46 2.53 -3.61
C ARG A 156 -12.93 2.16 -3.75
N THR A 157 -13.74 3.17 -4.03
CA THR A 157 -15.20 3.08 -4.18
C THR A 157 -15.68 3.39 -5.59
N ARG A 158 -14.83 3.98 -6.45
CA ARG A 158 -15.14 4.31 -7.84
C ARG A 158 -14.16 3.64 -8.78
N PHE A 159 -14.66 3.07 -9.88
CA PHE A 159 -13.88 2.28 -10.84
C PHE A 159 -13.66 3.02 -12.15
#